data_AF-A0A0E3PGQ7-F1
#
_entry.id   AF-A0A0E3PGQ7-F1
#
_cell.length_a   1.000
_cell.length_b   1.000
_cell.length_c   1.000
_cell.angle_alpha   90.00
_cell.angle_beta   90.00
_cell.angle_gamma   90.00
#
_symmetry.space_group_name_H-M   'P 1'
#
loop_
_entity.id
_entity.type
_entity.pdbx_description
1 polymer ?
#
loop_
_entity_poly.entity_id
_entity_poly.type
_entity_poly.pdbx_seq_one_letter_code
_entity_poly.pdbx_strand_id
1 'polypeptide(L)'
;MPGAGAELVIDYYNKRIKVMEFTGLFEALSGNLEALAEAEEMGKIIVYTLPKKGNEVRTCGYVEEGIIGGYYSGKDCHIFSSYPEIPRGISFQREKEDQILKNCLRKKRETGKRRQKKGGSRKMESWKQQKEKICLPEGYILRPAVQADASAMAALYRQGFQLYPAPLHMESYLLETMDSNVLYLLVEKRGEIVSLASAEMDPDNASAEITDCLTVLSERGKGLMKELIKALEEELSERNFLSSYTLCRASSPGINSSFASLGYTCTGRLVNNCRIGKGFEDMNIWSKLLK
;
A
#
# COMPACT_ATOMS: atom_id res chain seq x y z
N MET A 1 -28.48 4.24 26.97
CA MET A 1 -27.06 4.01 26.65
C MET A 1 -26.84 4.43 25.21
N PRO A 2 -25.73 5.10 24.85
CA PRO A 2 -25.45 5.35 23.44
C PRO A 2 -25.39 3.99 22.73
N GLY A 3 -26.15 3.84 21.63
CA GLY A 3 -26.15 2.60 20.85
C GLY A 3 -24.78 2.35 20.21
N ALA A 4 -24.47 1.08 19.93
CA ALA A 4 -23.30 0.76 19.13
C ALA A 4 -23.54 1.18 17.68
N GLY A 5 -22.50 1.70 17.02
CA GLY A 5 -22.57 2.15 15.63
C GLY A 5 -21.24 1.94 14.92
N ALA A 6 -21.27 1.84 13.59
CA ALA A 6 -20.09 1.63 12.76
C ALA A 6 -20.17 2.40 11.44
N GLU A 7 -19.02 2.88 10.98
CA GLU A 7 -18.84 3.39 9.61
C GLU A 7 -18.34 2.25 8.72
N LEU A 8 -19.11 1.95 7.67
CA LEU A 8 -18.87 0.81 6.80
C LEU A 8 -18.59 1.25 5.37
N VAL A 9 -17.61 0.61 4.75
CA VAL A 9 -17.41 0.64 3.30
C VAL A 9 -17.72 -0.75 2.75
N ILE A 10 -18.76 -0.83 1.91
CA ILE A 10 -19.14 -2.06 1.23
C ILE A 10 -18.48 -2.09 -0.14
N ASP A 11 -17.53 -3.01 -0.31
CA ASP A 11 -16.74 -3.17 -1.52
C ASP A 11 -17.20 -4.42 -2.27
N TYR A 12 -18.22 -4.22 -3.10
CA TYR A 12 -18.84 -5.28 -3.91
C TYR A 12 -17.85 -5.93 -4.88
N TYR A 13 -16.93 -5.16 -5.45
CA TYR A 13 -15.94 -5.70 -6.38
C TYR A 13 -15.05 -6.73 -5.69
N ASN A 14 -14.54 -6.41 -4.50
CA ASN A 14 -13.71 -7.33 -3.71
C ASN A 14 -14.49 -8.29 -2.81
N LYS A 15 -15.83 -8.24 -2.82
CA LYS A 15 -16.73 -8.97 -1.93
C LYS A 15 -16.29 -8.87 -0.46
N ARG A 16 -16.17 -7.64 0.03
CA ARG A 16 -15.77 -7.39 1.42
C ARG A 16 -16.50 -6.21 2.04
N ILE A 17 -16.65 -6.26 3.36
CA ILE A 17 -17.08 -5.13 4.19
C ILE A 17 -15.85 -4.64 4.94
N LYS A 18 -15.61 -3.32 4.95
CA LYS A 18 -14.62 -2.69 5.82
C LYS A 18 -15.33 -1.89 6.89
N VAL A 19 -14.98 -2.13 8.14
CA VAL A 19 -15.35 -1.30 9.29
C VAL A 19 -14.22 -0.30 9.50
N MET A 20 -14.46 0.96 9.17
CA MET A 20 -13.46 2.03 9.26
C MET A 20 -13.42 2.63 10.66
N GLU A 21 -14.59 2.81 11.27
CA GLU A 21 -14.74 3.24 12.66
C GLU A 21 -15.90 2.50 13.32
N PHE A 22 -15.82 2.32 14.64
CA PHE A 22 -16.97 1.87 15.44
C PHE A 22 -16.97 2.45 16.86
N THR A 23 -18.18 2.58 17.41
CA THR A 23 -18.48 3.07 18.75
C THR A 23 -19.33 2.06 19.52
N GLY A 24 -19.24 2.10 20.85
CA GLY A 24 -19.90 1.11 21.71
C GLY A 24 -19.15 -0.22 21.73
N LEU A 25 -19.86 -1.28 22.15
CA LEU A 25 -19.30 -2.63 22.21
C LEU A 25 -19.32 -3.28 20.82
N PHE A 26 -18.18 -3.75 20.34
CA PHE A 26 -18.03 -4.47 19.09
C PHE A 26 -18.84 -5.77 19.06
N GLU A 27 -19.02 -6.43 20.20
CA GLU A 27 -19.89 -7.62 20.31
C GLU A 27 -21.33 -7.34 19.84
N ALA A 28 -21.85 -6.14 20.15
CA ALA A 28 -23.18 -5.72 19.71
C ALA A 28 -23.25 -5.43 18.19
N LEU A 29 -22.10 -5.27 17.53
CA LEU A 29 -22.00 -5.04 16.08
C LEU A 29 -21.69 -6.34 15.32
N SER A 30 -20.92 -7.26 15.90
CA SER A 30 -20.41 -8.45 15.22
C SER A 30 -21.51 -9.28 14.57
N GLY A 31 -22.60 -9.57 15.30
CA GLY A 31 -23.72 -10.34 14.76
C GLY A 31 -24.43 -9.63 13.61
N ASN A 32 -24.54 -8.30 13.65
CA ASN A 32 -25.14 -7.51 12.56
C ASN A 32 -24.22 -7.48 11.34
N LEU A 33 -22.90 -7.41 11.53
CA LEU A 33 -21.91 -7.48 10.45
C LEU A 33 -21.93 -8.84 9.75
N GLU A 34 -22.07 -9.92 10.51
CA GLU A 34 -22.21 -11.28 9.97
C GLU A 34 -23.49 -11.43 9.16
N ALA A 35 -24.64 -10.99 9.70
CA ALA A 35 -25.92 -11.02 8.99
C ALA A 35 -25.88 -10.16 7.72
N LEU A 36 -25.25 -8.98 7.77
CA LEU A 36 -25.06 -8.13 6.59
C LEU A 36 -24.15 -8.80 5.56
N ALA A 37 -23.06 -9.43 6.01
CA ALA A 37 -22.16 -10.13 5.11
C ALA A 37 -22.84 -11.32 4.42
N GLU A 38 -23.71 -12.05 5.13
CA GLU A 38 -24.52 -13.11 4.54
C GLU A 38 -25.52 -12.54 3.51
N ALA A 39 -26.27 -11.50 3.89
CA ALA A 39 -27.28 -10.88 3.02
C ALA A 39 -26.70 -10.30 1.72
N GLU A 40 -25.48 -9.73 1.79
CA GLU A 40 -24.79 -9.12 0.65
C GLU A 40 -23.79 -10.06 -0.04
N GLU A 41 -23.75 -11.34 0.34
CA GLU A 41 -22.80 -12.35 -0.17
C GLU A 41 -21.32 -11.93 -0.11
N MET A 42 -20.93 -11.33 1.02
CA MET A 42 -19.59 -10.83 1.28
C MET A 42 -18.74 -11.92 1.92
N GLY A 43 -17.61 -12.23 1.28
CA GLY A 43 -16.73 -13.30 1.73
C GLY A 43 -15.70 -12.88 2.78
N LYS A 44 -15.59 -11.58 3.10
CA LYS A 44 -14.62 -11.06 4.07
C LYS A 44 -15.15 -9.82 4.78
N ILE A 45 -14.93 -9.74 6.10
CA ILE A 45 -15.14 -8.53 6.90
C ILE A 45 -13.77 -8.10 7.41
N ILE A 46 -13.44 -6.82 7.29
CA ILE A 46 -12.16 -6.25 7.74
C ILE A 46 -12.46 -5.13 8.73
N VAL A 47 -11.78 -5.12 9.86
CA VAL A 47 -11.95 -4.10 10.90
C VAL A 47 -10.63 -3.36 11.08
N TYR A 48 -10.67 -2.05 10.84
CA TYR A 48 -9.59 -1.12 11.14
C TYR A 48 -9.85 -0.60 12.55
N THR A 49 -8.86 -0.70 13.45
CA THR A 49 -9.08 -0.27 14.82
C THR A 49 -7.80 0.14 15.55
N LEU A 50 -7.95 0.96 16.57
CA LEU A 50 -6.88 1.31 17.49
C LEU A 50 -6.48 0.10 18.35
N PRO A 51 -5.20 -0.02 18.76
CA PRO A 51 -4.71 -1.13 19.58
C PRO A 51 -5.57 -1.39 20.83
N LYS A 52 -6.06 -0.31 21.46
CA LYS A 52 -6.87 -0.36 22.68
C LYS A 52 -8.20 -1.11 22.52
N LYS A 53 -8.78 -1.10 21.32
CA LYS A 53 -10.05 -1.78 21.00
C LYS A 53 -9.83 -3.16 20.36
N GLY A 54 -8.61 -3.49 19.96
CA GLY A 54 -8.31 -4.73 19.24
C GLY A 54 -8.60 -6.01 20.03
N ASN A 55 -8.53 -5.98 21.37
CA ASN A 55 -8.88 -7.16 22.17
C ASN A 55 -10.36 -7.53 22.05
N GLU A 56 -11.23 -6.54 21.96
CA GLU A 56 -12.68 -6.73 21.83
C GLU A 56 -13.04 -7.38 20.48
N VAL A 57 -12.40 -6.91 19.42
CA VAL A 57 -12.54 -7.49 18.07
C VAL A 57 -12.06 -8.94 18.06
N ARG A 58 -10.93 -9.22 18.73
CA ARG A 58 -10.37 -10.57 18.85
C ARG A 58 -11.29 -11.52 19.63
N THR A 59 -11.95 -11.05 20.69
CA THR A 59 -12.88 -11.88 21.48
C THR A 59 -14.12 -12.29 20.67
N CYS A 60 -14.49 -11.53 19.64
CA CYS A 60 -15.54 -11.89 18.69
C CYS A 60 -15.06 -12.85 17.56
N GLY A 61 -13.86 -13.43 17.69
CA GLY A 61 -13.37 -14.45 16.76
C GLY A 61 -12.65 -13.92 15.51
N TYR A 62 -12.48 -12.60 15.39
CA TYR A 62 -11.72 -12.01 14.30
C TYR A 62 -10.22 -12.25 14.48
N VAL A 63 -9.52 -12.50 13.38
CA VAL A 63 -8.09 -12.78 13.35
C VAL A 63 -7.32 -11.53 12.94
N GLU A 64 -6.31 -11.18 13.72
CA GLU A 64 -5.41 -10.07 13.38
C GLU A 64 -4.51 -10.45 12.21
N GLU A 65 -4.55 -9.68 11.13
CA GLU A 65 -3.77 -9.93 9.91
C GLU A 65 -2.53 -9.04 9.77
N GLY A 66 -2.49 -7.92 10.49
CA GLY A 66 -1.32 -7.04 10.57
C GLY A 66 -1.64 -5.65 11.10
N ILE A 67 -0.62 -4.78 11.03
CA ILE A 67 -0.65 -3.44 11.63
C ILE A 67 -0.18 -2.40 10.61
N ILE A 68 -0.97 -1.36 10.34
CA ILE A 68 -0.46 -0.18 9.63
C ILE A 68 0.13 0.78 10.67
N GLY A 69 1.47 0.88 10.69
CA GLY A 69 2.18 1.74 11.63
C GLY A 69 1.93 3.22 11.36
N GLY A 70 1.52 3.96 12.40
CA GLY A 70 1.28 5.41 12.32
C GLY A 70 0.05 5.85 11.53
N TYR A 71 -0.88 4.95 11.20
CA TYR A 71 -2.08 5.24 10.41
C TYR A 71 -2.96 6.34 11.03
N TYR A 72 -3.33 6.25 12.31
CA TYR A 72 -4.21 7.21 12.98
C TYR A 72 -3.42 8.37 13.60
N SER A 73 -3.01 9.33 12.79
CA SER A 73 -2.22 10.51 13.18
C SER A 73 -1.00 10.14 14.03
N GLY A 74 -0.25 9.13 13.56
CA GLY A 74 0.94 8.62 14.25
C GLY A 74 0.68 7.47 15.23
N LYS A 75 -0.58 7.06 15.47
CA LYS A 75 -0.91 5.82 16.18
C LYS A 75 -1.13 4.67 15.20
N ASP A 76 -0.81 3.47 15.65
CA ASP A 76 -0.94 2.27 14.83
C ASP A 76 -2.42 1.91 14.59
N CYS A 77 -2.71 1.36 13.41
CA CYS A 77 -3.97 0.70 13.10
C CYS A 77 -3.77 -0.81 13.07
N HIS A 78 -4.49 -1.53 13.92
CA HIS A 78 -4.58 -2.98 13.86
C HIS A 78 -5.68 -3.38 12.89
N ILE A 79 -5.37 -4.31 11.98
CA ILE A 79 -6.33 -4.85 11.02
C ILE A 79 -6.71 -6.26 11.41
N PHE A 80 -8.00 -6.45 11.62
CA PHE A 80 -8.60 -7.75 11.92
C PHE A 80 -9.51 -8.19 10.78
N SER A 81 -9.62 -9.49 10.56
CA SER A 81 -10.46 -10.07 9.53
C SER A 81 -11.32 -11.21 10.07
N SER A 82 -12.56 -11.27 9.58
CA SER A 82 -13.45 -12.44 9.67
C SER A 82 -13.78 -12.92 8.27
N TYR A 83 -14.03 -14.23 8.15
CA TYR A 83 -14.23 -14.93 6.88
C TYR A 83 -15.59 -15.65 6.89
N PRO A 84 -16.69 -14.96 6.56
CA PRO A 84 -18.00 -15.60 6.38
C PRO A 84 -17.93 -16.77 5.38
N GLU A 85 -17.15 -16.60 4.32
CA GLU A 85 -16.77 -17.68 3.41
C GLU A 85 -15.46 -18.33 3.86
N ILE A 86 -15.51 -19.53 4.46
CA ILE A 86 -14.31 -20.25 4.95
C ILE A 86 -13.17 -20.32 3.91
N PRO A 87 -13.42 -20.66 2.62
CA PRO A 87 -12.35 -20.72 1.62
C PRO A 87 -11.62 -19.38 1.40
N ARG A 88 -12.28 -18.26 1.69
CA ARG A 88 -11.69 -16.91 1.57
C ARG A 88 -10.54 -16.69 2.54
N GLY A 89 -10.56 -17.35 3.70
CA GLY A 89 -9.49 -17.30 4.70
C GLY A 89 -8.28 -18.18 4.38
N ILE A 90 -8.29 -18.92 3.26
CA ILE A 90 -7.24 -19.87 2.90
C ILE A 90 -6.34 -19.25 1.81
N SER A 91 -5.09 -18.93 2.17
CA SER A 91 -4.07 -18.51 1.21
C SER A 91 -3.36 -19.73 0.62
N PHE A 92 -3.61 -20.01 -0.67
CA PHE A 92 -2.96 -21.11 -1.38
C PHE A 92 -1.51 -20.81 -1.81
N GLN A 93 -1.11 -19.54 -1.82
CA GLN A 93 0.21 -19.10 -2.29
C GLN A 93 1.17 -18.72 -1.16
N ARG A 94 0.73 -18.89 0.10
CA ARG A 94 1.42 -18.38 1.29
C ARG A 94 2.92 -18.68 1.34
N GLU A 95 3.31 -19.93 1.09
CA GLU A 95 4.72 -20.36 1.15
C GLU A 95 5.59 -19.62 0.13
N LYS A 96 5.10 -19.50 -1.11
CA LYS A 96 5.80 -18.81 -2.20
C LYS A 96 5.95 -17.33 -1.88
N GLU A 97 4.90 -16.71 -1.39
CA GLU A 97 4.89 -15.30 -1.00
C GLU A 97 5.78 -15.02 0.22
N ASP A 98 5.82 -15.93 1.20
CA ASP A 98 6.75 -15.87 2.33
C ASP A 98 8.20 -15.94 1.84
N GLN A 99 8.48 -16.76 0.83
CA GLN A 99 9.80 -16.82 0.22
C GLN A 99 10.15 -15.53 -0.52
N ILE A 100 9.20 -14.91 -1.23
CA ILE A 100 9.36 -13.59 -1.86
C ILE A 100 9.70 -12.55 -0.80
N LEU A 101 8.94 -12.49 0.29
CA LEU A 101 9.14 -11.54 1.39
C LEU A 101 10.52 -11.73 2.04
N LYS A 102 10.89 -12.96 2.40
CA LYS A 102 12.21 -13.30 2.95
C LYS A 102 13.34 -12.83 2.02
N ASN A 103 13.20 -13.04 0.71
CA ASN A 103 14.19 -12.61 -0.28
C ASN A 103 14.32 -11.08 -0.35
N CYS A 104 13.20 -10.35 -0.28
CA CYS A 104 13.19 -8.87 -0.25
C CYS A 104 13.91 -8.34 1.00
N LEU A 105 13.61 -8.91 2.16
CA LEU A 105 14.21 -8.52 3.45
C LEU A 105 15.70 -8.88 3.55
N ARG A 106 16.14 -10.01 2.96
CA ARG A 106 17.56 -10.38 2.91
C ARG A 106 18.38 -9.38 2.11
N LYS A 107 17.89 -8.98 0.92
CA LYS A 107 18.56 -7.98 0.07
C LYS A 107 18.77 -6.66 0.81
N LYS A 108 17.76 -6.19 1.56
CA LYS A 108 17.84 -4.99 2.44
C LYS A 108 19.04 -5.07 3.40
N ARG A 109 19.20 -6.21 4.07
CA ARG A 109 20.29 -6.44 5.05
C ARG A 109 21.68 -6.46 4.39
N GLU A 110 21.81 -7.06 3.22
CA GLU A 110 23.10 -7.12 2.48
C GLU A 110 23.56 -5.73 2.01
N THR A 111 22.65 -4.91 1.50
CA THR A 111 22.93 -3.50 1.18
C THR A 111 23.34 -2.70 2.42
N GLY A 112 22.70 -2.93 3.57
CA GLY A 112 23.08 -2.30 4.85
C GLY A 112 24.46 -2.74 5.36
N LYS A 113 24.79 -4.03 5.28
CA LYS A 113 26.09 -4.59 5.71
C LYS A 113 27.25 -4.14 4.81
N ARG A 114 27.05 -4.04 3.49
CA ARG A 114 28.07 -3.47 2.57
C ARG A 114 28.37 -2.01 2.89
N ARG A 115 27.39 -1.24 3.37
CA ARG A 115 27.60 0.14 3.86
C ARG A 115 28.42 0.19 5.15
N GLN A 116 28.19 -0.73 6.10
CA GLN A 116 28.97 -0.80 7.35
C GLN A 116 30.42 -1.30 7.16
N LYS A 117 30.66 -2.23 6.23
CA LYS A 117 32.03 -2.77 5.99
C LYS A 117 32.99 -1.79 5.30
N LYS A 118 32.51 -0.66 4.76
CA LYS A 118 33.35 0.45 4.27
C LYS A 118 33.74 1.47 5.36
N GLY A 119 33.47 1.18 6.63
CA GLY A 119 33.88 1.99 7.79
C GLY A 119 35.19 1.53 8.45
N GLY A 120 36.19 1.11 7.68
CA GLY A 120 37.46 0.58 8.20
C GLY A 120 38.69 1.25 7.57
N SER A 121 39.14 2.34 8.20
CA SER A 121 40.52 2.90 8.20
C SER A 121 41.25 3.13 6.86
N ARG A 122 41.26 4.38 6.36
CA ARG A 122 42.48 5.20 6.16
C ARG A 122 42.19 6.59 5.57
N LYS A 123 42.77 7.59 6.26
CA LYS A 123 43.08 8.99 5.92
C LYS A 123 41.95 9.99 5.61
N MET A 124 42.11 11.10 6.32
CA MET A 124 41.27 12.26 6.49
C MET A 124 41.71 13.30 5.46
N GLU A 125 41.07 13.36 4.29
CA GLU A 125 41.11 14.50 3.37
C GLU A 125 39.94 14.36 2.37
N SER A 126 39.13 15.41 2.25
CA SER A 126 37.96 15.56 1.37
C SER A 126 36.70 14.71 1.66
N TRP A 127 36.05 14.98 2.80
CA TRP A 127 34.71 14.45 3.15
C TRP A 127 33.56 15.38 2.74
N LYS A 128 33.66 16.04 1.58
CA LYS A 128 32.50 16.69 0.94
C LYS A 128 32.23 15.95 -0.37
N GLN A 129 31.02 15.40 -0.47
CA GLN A 129 30.37 14.78 -1.64
C GLN A 129 30.55 13.26 -1.80
N GLN A 130 29.76 12.51 -1.04
CA GLN A 130 29.11 11.29 -1.57
C GLN A 130 27.71 11.15 -0.95
N LYS A 131 26.83 12.11 -1.27
CA LYS A 131 25.37 11.92 -1.18
C LYS A 131 25.00 10.88 -2.23
N GLU A 132 24.18 9.89 -1.87
CA GLU A 132 23.67 8.90 -2.82
C GLU A 132 22.78 9.56 -3.87
N LYS A 133 23.38 10.03 -4.96
CA LYS A 133 22.69 10.54 -6.13
C LYS A 133 22.64 9.41 -7.16
N ILE A 134 21.56 8.64 -7.15
CA ILE A 134 21.00 8.19 -8.43
C ILE A 134 19.65 8.88 -8.54
N CYS A 135 19.72 10.16 -8.92
CA CYS A 135 18.66 10.77 -9.70
C CYS A 135 18.56 9.94 -10.99
N LEU A 136 17.33 9.77 -11.50
CA LEU A 136 16.97 8.91 -12.62
C LEU A 136 18.06 8.82 -13.72
N PRO A 137 18.17 7.70 -14.45
CA PRO A 137 19.12 7.60 -15.55
C PRO A 137 18.96 8.75 -16.55
N GLU A 138 19.99 9.04 -17.32
CA GLU A 138 19.92 10.11 -18.32
C GLU A 138 18.75 9.90 -19.29
N GLY A 139 18.00 10.98 -19.56
CA GLY A 139 16.82 10.97 -20.43
C GLY A 139 15.51 10.56 -19.76
N TYR A 140 15.49 10.36 -18.43
CA TYR A 140 14.26 10.16 -17.66
C TYR A 140 13.92 11.41 -16.85
N ILE A 141 12.64 11.75 -16.77
CA ILE A 141 12.13 12.92 -16.05
C ILE A 141 11.07 12.44 -15.07
N LEU A 142 11.23 12.74 -13.78
CA LEU A 142 10.19 12.53 -12.77
C LEU A 142 9.49 13.86 -12.56
N ARG A 143 8.16 13.84 -12.60
CA ARG A 143 7.34 15.02 -12.35
C ARG A 143 5.96 14.63 -11.81
N PRO A 144 5.24 15.56 -11.17
CA PRO A 144 3.80 15.40 -10.95
C PRO A 144 3.05 15.22 -12.26
N ALA A 145 1.99 14.42 -12.20
CA ALA A 145 1.02 14.36 -13.28
C ALA A 145 0.21 15.65 -13.33
N VAL A 146 -0.20 16.03 -14.53
CA VAL A 146 -1.18 17.10 -14.78
C VAL A 146 -2.40 16.51 -15.47
N GLN A 147 -3.53 17.23 -15.48
CA GLN A 147 -4.76 16.75 -16.10
C GLN A 147 -4.58 16.32 -17.58
N ALA A 148 -3.68 16.96 -18.32
CA ALA A 148 -3.35 16.58 -19.70
C ALA A 148 -2.71 15.17 -19.83
N ASP A 149 -2.17 14.62 -18.75
CA ASP A 149 -1.58 13.26 -18.74
C ASP A 149 -2.64 12.17 -18.56
N ALA A 150 -3.86 12.50 -18.14
CA ALA A 150 -4.87 11.54 -17.70
C ALA A 150 -5.17 10.49 -18.79
N SER A 151 -5.25 10.90 -20.06
CA SER A 151 -5.46 9.98 -21.18
C SER A 151 -4.29 8.99 -21.36
N ALA A 152 -3.04 9.48 -21.28
CA ALA A 152 -1.85 8.65 -21.39
C ALA A 152 -1.69 7.70 -20.19
N MET A 153 -1.99 8.17 -18.99
CA MET A 153 -2.03 7.37 -17.77
C MET A 153 -3.08 6.26 -17.87
N ALA A 154 -4.30 6.59 -18.30
CA ALA A 154 -5.38 5.61 -18.49
C ALA A 154 -5.01 4.52 -19.51
N ALA A 155 -4.36 4.91 -20.61
CA ALA A 155 -3.84 3.97 -21.60
C ALA A 155 -2.77 3.04 -21.00
N LEU A 156 -1.86 3.58 -20.18
CA LEU A 156 -0.80 2.80 -19.53
C LEU A 156 -1.37 1.81 -18.50
N TYR A 157 -2.30 2.27 -17.65
CA TYR A 157 -2.99 1.42 -16.68
C TYR A 157 -3.74 0.28 -17.37
N ARG A 158 -4.45 0.55 -18.47
CA ARG A 158 -5.16 -0.48 -19.24
C ARG A 158 -4.23 -1.61 -19.72
N GLN A 159 -2.98 -1.30 -20.05
CA GLN A 159 -1.98 -2.30 -20.45
C GLN A 159 -1.46 -3.11 -19.27
N GLY A 160 -1.24 -2.45 -18.12
CA GLY A 160 -0.66 -3.07 -16.93
C GLY A 160 -1.64 -3.81 -16.02
N PHE A 161 -2.90 -3.36 -16.00
CA PHE A 161 -3.95 -3.72 -15.06
C PHE A 161 -5.23 -4.13 -15.79
N GLN A 162 -5.32 -5.40 -16.21
CA GLN A 162 -6.52 -5.90 -16.93
C GLN A 162 -7.76 -6.01 -16.03
N LEU A 163 -7.60 -6.42 -14.76
CA LEU A 163 -8.65 -6.51 -13.76
C LEU A 163 -8.08 -5.99 -12.45
N TYR A 164 -8.48 -4.78 -12.08
CA TYR A 164 -7.96 -4.04 -10.94
C TYR A 164 -9.12 -3.32 -10.22
N PRO A 165 -9.09 -3.18 -8.88
CA PRO A 165 -10.23 -2.66 -8.12
C PRO A 165 -10.64 -1.23 -8.49
N ALA A 166 -9.67 -0.36 -8.77
CA ALA A 166 -9.94 1.02 -9.17
C ALA A 166 -10.04 1.14 -10.71
N PRO A 167 -10.97 1.94 -11.25
CA PRO A 167 -11.17 2.11 -12.70
C PRO A 167 -10.11 3.05 -13.33
N LEU A 168 -8.83 2.81 -13.05
CA LEU A 168 -7.67 3.60 -13.51
C LEU A 168 -7.50 3.64 -15.04
N HIS A 169 -8.22 2.78 -15.77
CA HIS A 169 -8.23 2.78 -17.23
C HIS A 169 -9.22 3.81 -17.82
N MET A 170 -9.99 4.50 -16.98
CA MET A 170 -10.93 5.55 -17.35
C MET A 170 -10.30 6.92 -17.08
N GLU A 171 -10.17 7.74 -18.12
CA GLU A 171 -9.64 9.10 -18.02
C GLU A 171 -10.47 9.97 -17.07
N SER A 172 -11.80 9.86 -17.12
CA SER A 172 -12.71 10.60 -16.24
C SER A 172 -12.47 10.31 -14.76
N TYR A 173 -12.18 9.05 -14.41
CA TYR A 173 -11.87 8.67 -13.04
C TYR A 173 -10.54 9.27 -12.59
N LEU A 174 -9.52 9.24 -13.44
CA LEU A 174 -8.22 9.85 -13.10
C LEU A 174 -8.33 11.36 -12.91
N LEU A 175 -9.12 12.05 -13.75
CA LEU A 175 -9.38 13.48 -13.59
C LEU A 175 -10.08 13.77 -12.25
N GLU A 176 -11.11 12.99 -11.90
CA GLU A 176 -11.81 13.10 -10.62
C GLU A 176 -10.85 12.87 -9.43
N THR A 177 -10.01 11.84 -9.47
CA THR A 177 -9.09 11.56 -8.37
C THR A 177 -7.97 12.59 -8.26
N MET A 178 -7.47 13.12 -9.39
CA MET A 178 -6.50 14.23 -9.41
C MET A 178 -7.02 15.50 -8.75
N ASP A 179 -8.33 15.76 -8.83
CA ASP A 179 -8.99 16.92 -8.20
C ASP A 179 -9.40 16.66 -6.73
N SER A 180 -9.05 15.50 -6.18
CA SER A 180 -9.31 15.11 -4.79
C SER A 180 -8.02 14.86 -4.01
N ASN A 181 -8.02 13.94 -3.03
CA ASN A 181 -6.88 13.66 -2.18
C ASN A 181 -5.91 12.62 -2.78
N VAL A 182 -5.73 12.58 -4.10
CA VAL A 182 -4.80 11.64 -4.75
C VAL A 182 -3.71 12.37 -5.50
N LEU A 183 -2.46 12.18 -5.06
CA LEU A 183 -1.28 12.69 -5.75
C LEU A 183 -0.76 11.64 -6.73
N TYR A 184 -0.55 12.01 -7.99
CA TYR A 184 0.08 11.16 -8.99
C TYR A 184 1.45 11.69 -9.39
N LEU A 185 2.48 10.83 -9.33
CA LEU A 185 3.79 11.12 -9.90
C LEU A 185 4.08 10.14 -11.04
N LEU A 186 4.81 10.64 -12.03
CA LEU A 186 5.16 9.87 -13.21
C LEU A 186 6.63 10.03 -13.56
N VAL A 187 7.16 9.03 -14.28
CA VAL A 187 8.47 9.06 -14.92
C VAL A 187 8.26 8.98 -16.42
N GLU A 188 8.78 9.97 -17.13
CA GLU A 188 8.78 10.04 -18.58
C GLU A 188 10.14 9.69 -19.16
N LYS A 189 10.13 9.15 -20.37
CA LYS A 189 11.32 8.96 -21.20
C LYS A 189 10.95 9.25 -22.64
N ARG A 190 11.65 10.21 -23.27
CA ARG A 190 11.39 10.63 -24.66
C ARG A 190 9.92 11.04 -24.91
N GLY A 191 9.29 11.69 -23.94
CA GLY A 191 7.90 12.15 -24.03
C GLY A 191 6.83 11.08 -23.77
N GLU A 192 7.22 9.86 -23.40
CA GLU A 192 6.30 8.77 -23.05
C GLU A 192 6.36 8.46 -21.56
N ILE A 193 5.20 8.28 -20.92
CA ILE A 193 5.11 7.82 -19.53
C ILE A 193 5.52 6.35 -19.46
N VAL A 194 6.57 6.05 -18.71
CA VAL A 194 7.13 4.69 -18.58
C VAL A 194 6.95 4.08 -17.18
N SER A 195 6.69 4.91 -16.18
CA SER A 195 6.38 4.49 -14.82
C SER A 195 5.50 5.53 -14.15
N LEU A 196 4.62 5.10 -13.26
CA LEU A 196 3.79 5.99 -12.45
C LEU A 196 3.44 5.33 -11.11
N ALA A 197 3.06 6.14 -10.13
CA ALA A 197 2.56 5.72 -8.83
C ALA A 197 1.68 6.84 -8.27
N SER A 198 0.77 6.49 -7.37
CA SER A 198 -0.09 7.43 -6.68
C SER A 198 0.10 7.36 -5.16
N ALA A 199 -0.27 8.43 -4.47
CA ALA A 199 -0.51 8.44 -3.03
C ALA A 199 -1.95 8.89 -2.79
N GLU A 200 -2.79 7.97 -2.29
CA GLU A 200 -4.13 8.27 -1.79
C GLU A 200 -3.99 8.79 -0.36
N MET A 201 -4.35 10.05 -0.15
CA MET A 201 -4.11 10.78 1.08
C MET A 201 -5.36 10.78 1.97
N ASP A 202 -5.15 10.56 3.26
CA ASP A 202 -6.16 10.71 4.30
C ASP A 202 -5.71 11.83 5.25
N PRO A 203 -6.18 13.08 5.01
CA PRO A 203 -5.80 14.23 5.82
C PRO A 203 -6.26 14.12 7.27
N ASP A 204 -7.41 13.48 7.53
CA ASP A 204 -7.98 13.36 8.87
C ASP A 204 -7.08 12.50 9.76
N ASN A 205 -6.50 11.45 9.18
CA ASN A 205 -5.56 10.58 9.86
C ASN A 205 -4.09 10.95 9.63
N ALA A 206 -3.79 11.96 8.82
CA ALA A 206 -2.42 12.34 8.42
C ALA A 206 -1.59 11.13 7.94
N SER A 207 -2.23 10.21 7.21
CA SER A 207 -1.58 9.05 6.60
C SER A 207 -1.90 8.98 5.11
N ALA A 208 -1.06 8.29 4.34
CA ALA A 208 -1.30 8.11 2.92
C ALA A 208 -0.93 6.70 2.45
N GLU A 209 -1.73 6.15 1.55
CA GLU A 209 -1.44 4.90 0.87
C GLU A 209 -0.70 5.16 -0.44
N ILE A 210 0.54 4.66 -0.56
CA ILE A 210 1.21 4.60 -1.86
C ILE A 210 0.67 3.40 -2.63
N THR A 211 0.01 3.68 -3.75
CA THR A 211 -0.73 2.70 -4.54
C THR A 211 -0.57 2.95 -6.04
N ASP A 212 -1.29 2.18 -6.85
CA ASP A 212 -1.34 2.25 -8.32
C ASP A 212 0.03 2.21 -9.01
N CYS A 213 0.99 1.53 -8.38
CA CYS A 213 2.36 1.43 -8.82
C CYS A 213 2.49 0.60 -10.10
N LEU A 214 2.90 1.22 -11.21
CA LEU A 214 3.13 0.55 -12.49
C LEU A 214 4.43 1.03 -13.15
N THR A 215 5.20 0.08 -13.68
CA THR A 215 6.34 0.32 -14.59
C THR A 215 6.22 -0.63 -15.78
N VAL A 216 6.36 -0.08 -16.99
CA VAL A 216 6.32 -0.88 -18.23
C VAL A 216 7.41 -1.94 -18.25
N LEU A 217 7.15 -3.09 -18.89
CA LEU A 217 8.02 -4.27 -18.84
C LEU A 217 9.47 -3.96 -19.29
N SER A 218 9.65 -3.17 -20.34
CA SER A 218 10.95 -2.76 -20.91
C SER A 218 11.77 -1.83 -20.00
N GLU A 219 11.14 -1.25 -18.98
CA GLU A 219 11.73 -0.25 -18.09
C GLU A 219 11.88 -0.73 -16.64
N ARG A 220 11.44 -1.97 -16.35
CA ARG A 220 11.62 -2.63 -15.05
C ARG A 220 13.10 -2.87 -14.73
N GLY A 221 13.41 -2.91 -13.44
CA GLY A 221 14.78 -3.17 -12.95
C GLY A 221 15.69 -1.93 -12.92
N LYS A 222 15.26 -0.80 -13.46
CA LYS A 222 16.04 0.47 -13.49
C LYS A 222 15.87 1.34 -12.24
N GLY A 223 15.05 0.90 -11.29
CA GLY A 223 14.82 1.61 -10.03
C GLY A 223 13.79 2.73 -10.08
N LEU A 224 13.11 2.96 -11.21
CA LEU A 224 12.15 4.06 -11.39
C LEU A 224 11.08 4.11 -10.29
N MET A 225 10.48 2.97 -9.96
CA MET A 225 9.48 2.87 -8.90
C MET A 225 10.01 3.31 -7.53
N LYS A 226 11.29 3.06 -7.22
CA LYS A 226 11.85 3.50 -5.94
C LYS A 226 12.01 5.02 -5.88
N GLU A 227 12.36 5.65 -7.00
CA GLU A 227 12.48 7.10 -7.07
C GLU A 227 11.09 7.77 -7.03
N LEU A 228 10.07 7.17 -7.65
CA LEU A 228 8.67 7.59 -7.49
C LEU A 228 8.21 7.53 -6.04
N ILE A 229 8.44 6.41 -5.34
CA ILE A 229 8.05 6.27 -3.93
C ILE A 229 8.76 7.32 -3.06
N LYS A 230 10.05 7.58 -3.27
CA LYS A 230 10.77 8.63 -2.53
C LYS A 230 10.19 10.02 -2.79
N ALA A 231 9.91 10.35 -4.05
CA ALA A 231 9.33 11.64 -4.40
C ALA A 231 7.92 11.81 -3.81
N LEU A 232 7.11 10.74 -3.78
CA LEU A 232 5.83 10.73 -3.06
C LEU A 232 6.05 10.94 -1.55
N GLU A 233 7.01 10.26 -0.93
CA GLU A 233 7.34 10.47 0.48
C GLU A 233 7.73 11.93 0.78
N GLU A 234 8.52 12.55 -0.09
CA GLU A 234 8.94 13.96 0.04
C GLU A 234 7.73 14.90 -0.02
N GLU A 235 6.86 14.74 -1.04
CA GLU A 235 5.62 15.51 -1.17
C GLU A 235 4.67 15.32 0.03
N LEU A 236 4.54 14.10 0.52
CA LEU A 236 3.72 13.78 1.69
C LEU A 236 4.27 14.45 2.96
N SER A 237 5.58 14.38 3.19
CA SER A 237 6.25 15.08 4.29
C SER A 237 6.04 16.60 4.21
N GLU A 238 6.20 17.21 3.03
CA GLU A 238 5.97 18.64 2.83
C GLU A 238 4.51 19.07 3.10
N ARG A 239 3.56 18.14 2.91
CA ARG A 239 2.13 18.32 3.20
C ARG A 239 1.74 17.95 4.65
N ASN A 240 2.72 17.68 5.53
CA ASN A 240 2.53 17.30 6.93
C ASN A 240 1.86 15.94 7.18
N PHE A 241 1.95 15.00 6.24
CA PHE A 241 1.57 13.61 6.50
C PHE A 241 2.62 12.95 7.41
N LEU A 242 2.16 12.18 8.39
CA LEU A 242 3.00 11.57 9.42
C LEU A 242 3.44 10.15 9.06
N SER A 243 2.68 9.47 8.21
CA SER A 243 2.97 8.09 7.82
C SER A 243 2.58 7.81 6.37
N SER A 244 3.30 6.86 5.78
CA SER A 244 2.97 6.27 4.49
C SER A 244 2.89 4.76 4.64
N TYR A 245 1.93 4.16 3.94
CA TYR A 245 1.74 2.72 3.91
C TYR A 245 1.39 2.23 2.51
N THR A 246 1.34 0.91 2.34
CA THR A 246 0.79 0.28 1.14
C THR A 246 0.18 -1.06 1.48
N LEU A 247 -0.90 -1.40 0.80
CA LEU A 247 -1.39 -2.77 0.69
C LEU A 247 -0.99 -3.27 -0.71
N CYS A 248 0.18 -3.89 -0.81
CA CYS A 248 0.73 -4.32 -2.09
C CYS A 248 0.67 -5.84 -2.27
N ARG A 249 0.42 -6.30 -3.49
CA ARG A 249 0.26 -7.72 -3.80
C ARG A 249 1.47 -8.54 -3.33
N ALA A 250 1.24 -9.53 -2.47
CA ALA A 250 2.28 -10.34 -1.84
C ALA A 250 3.08 -11.17 -2.86
N SER A 251 2.41 -11.60 -3.94
CA SER A 251 3.00 -12.35 -5.04
C SER A 251 3.91 -11.50 -5.97
N SER A 252 4.02 -10.18 -5.77
CA SER A 252 4.80 -9.26 -6.61
C SER A 252 6.18 -8.91 -6.01
N PRO A 253 7.30 -9.52 -6.46
CA PRO A 253 8.60 -9.29 -5.85
C PRO A 253 9.14 -7.87 -6.07
N GLY A 254 8.79 -7.24 -7.20
CA GLY A 254 9.31 -5.93 -7.58
C GLY A 254 8.87 -4.82 -6.64
N ILE A 255 7.57 -4.77 -6.34
CA ILE A 255 7.01 -3.74 -5.46
C ILE A 255 7.39 -3.99 -3.99
N ASN A 256 7.30 -5.24 -3.52
CA ASN A 256 7.74 -5.62 -2.17
C ASN A 256 9.23 -5.32 -1.94
N SER A 257 10.09 -5.58 -2.93
CA SER A 257 11.51 -5.22 -2.85
C SER A 257 11.74 -3.71 -2.84
N SER A 258 10.88 -2.93 -3.48
CA SER A 258 10.98 -1.46 -3.49
C SER A 258 10.71 -0.91 -2.09
N PHE A 259 9.56 -1.23 -1.50
CA PHE A 259 9.22 -0.84 -0.13
C PHE A 259 10.22 -1.34 0.91
N ALA A 260 10.64 -2.63 0.83
CA ALA A 260 11.65 -3.17 1.71
C ALA A 260 12.97 -2.36 1.66
N SER A 261 13.42 -2.00 0.45
CA SER A 261 14.67 -1.25 0.26
C SER A 261 14.60 0.20 0.74
N LEU A 262 13.41 0.80 0.74
CA LEU A 262 13.15 2.18 1.16
C LEU A 262 12.88 2.34 2.66
N GLY A 263 13.02 1.25 3.41
CA GLY A 263 12.98 1.29 4.88
C GLY A 263 11.63 0.90 5.48
N TYR A 264 10.60 0.63 4.69
CA TYR A 264 9.30 0.19 5.21
C TYR A 264 9.42 -1.10 6.01
N THR A 265 8.51 -1.23 6.97
CA THR A 265 8.33 -2.42 7.82
C THR A 265 7.13 -3.19 7.33
N CYS A 266 7.32 -4.48 7.03
CA CYS A 266 6.22 -5.40 6.76
C CYS A 266 5.69 -5.95 8.08
N THR A 267 4.42 -5.76 8.36
CA THR A 267 3.80 -6.08 9.66
C THR A 267 2.78 -7.21 9.58
N GLY A 268 2.36 -7.57 8.36
CA GLY A 268 1.37 -8.62 8.15
C GLY A 268 0.97 -8.76 6.69
N ARG A 269 -0.07 -9.57 6.46
CA ARG A 269 -0.59 -9.86 5.13
C ARG A 269 -2.09 -10.08 5.22
N LEU A 270 -2.84 -9.32 4.44
CA LEU A 270 -4.28 -9.49 4.28
C LEU A 270 -4.53 -10.63 3.30
N VAL A 271 -5.07 -11.75 3.79
CA VAL A 271 -5.32 -12.94 2.97
C VAL A 271 -6.47 -12.69 2.00
N ASN A 272 -6.26 -13.06 0.73
CA ASN A 272 -7.16 -12.96 -0.39
C ASN A 272 -7.85 -11.57 -0.50
N ASN A 273 -7.19 -10.48 -0.12
CA ASN A 273 -7.86 -9.22 0.13
C ASN A 273 -8.49 -8.55 -1.11
N CYS A 274 -7.84 -8.65 -2.27
CA CYS A 274 -8.23 -7.92 -3.48
C CYS A 274 -8.44 -8.86 -4.67
N ARG A 275 -9.47 -8.61 -5.49
CA ARG A 275 -9.64 -9.26 -6.80
C ARG A 275 -8.71 -8.62 -7.81
N ILE A 276 -7.75 -9.39 -8.29
CA ILE A 276 -6.82 -8.96 -9.33
C ILE A 276 -6.67 -10.11 -10.32
N GLY A 277 -6.87 -9.83 -11.61
CA GLY A 277 -6.91 -10.88 -12.61
C GLY A 277 -8.08 -11.85 -12.36
N LYS A 278 -7.80 -13.16 -12.35
CA LYS A 278 -8.84 -14.20 -12.29
C LYS A 278 -9.24 -14.62 -10.87
N GLY A 279 -8.68 -14.01 -9.83
CA GLY A 279 -8.91 -14.45 -8.47
C GLY A 279 -8.52 -13.42 -7.43
N PHE A 280 -8.44 -13.89 -6.19
CA PHE A 280 -8.03 -13.07 -5.07
C PHE A 280 -6.52 -13.16 -4.85
N GLU A 281 -5.95 -12.04 -4.43
CA GLU A 281 -4.53 -11.91 -4.11
C GLU A 281 -4.38 -11.50 -2.66
N ASP A 282 -3.37 -12.07 -2.00
CA ASP A 282 -2.92 -11.61 -0.70
C ASP A 282 -2.17 -10.29 -0.84
N MET A 283 -2.29 -9.43 0.17
CA MET A 283 -1.69 -8.09 0.15
C MET A 283 -0.80 -7.93 1.39
N ASN A 284 0.52 -7.78 1.19
CA ASN A 284 1.44 -7.47 2.27
C ASN A 284 1.21 -6.04 2.74
N ILE A 285 1.19 -5.86 4.06
CA ILE A 285 1.05 -4.56 4.73
C ILE A 285 2.46 -4.02 4.98
N TRP A 286 2.79 -2.90 4.34
CA TRP A 286 4.03 -2.17 4.58
C TRP A 286 3.73 -0.78 5.09
N SER A 287 4.47 -0.32 6.10
CA SER A 287 4.31 1.04 6.64
C SER A 287 5.64 1.67 7.03
N LYS A 288 5.66 3.00 7.06
CA LYS A 288 6.82 3.84 7.41
C LYS A 288 6.32 5.17 7.97
N LEU A 289 6.91 5.58 9.10
CA LEU A 289 6.74 6.96 9.58
C LEU A 289 7.55 7.91 8.70
N LEU A 290 6.90 9.00 8.30
CA LEU A 290 7.52 10.08 7.54
C LEU A 290 8.21 11.04 8.51
N LYS A 291 9.14 11.85 7.98
CA LYS A 291 9.97 12.78 8.75
C LYS A 291 9.60 14.21 8.44
#